data_AF-A0A349AZP0-F1
#
_entry.id   AF-A0A349AZP0-F1
#
_cell.length_a   1.000
_cell.length_b   1.000
_cell.length_c   1.000
_cell.angle_alpha   90.00
_cell.angle_beta   90.00
_cell.angle_gamma   90.00
#
_symmetry.space_group_name_H-M   'P 1'
#
loop_
_entity.id
_entity.type
_entity.pdbx_description
1 polymer ?
#
loop_
_entity_poly.entity_id
_entity_poly.type
_entity_poly.pdbx_seq_one_letter_code
_entity_poly.pdbx_strand_id
1 'polypeptide(L)'
;MTDIVDQDARRRIARDHGTTLFVEAGAGSGKTSSLVSRVVSLVLAGADVTSIAAITFTEAAAAELRARVRRTLEEVEAGGEVDWVTDSPAARASAAAALDRLDRATICTLHAFAQRLLLAAPIEARLPPAVEVHDDISSSLRAEERWRRFEHQLLDDDALADTMRMSLTLGISSQDLQAVADTLGQNWDLVEEARAAGLIEEDRAVDVDRSVLRVDRWIDGIDEIEEMLGACTDPEGDRLARWVIDDALPLREALRAAASDPYELVLLATSGLKGPNRNAGTKGCWPDGSKPAVIEAGHAVIDAIAADVAALTDQVLTRLGAEIALYTLDDADARRREGRLEFHDLLVLARQVLRTERSVRQRFHQRYRHLLIDEFQDT
;
A
#
# COMPACT_ATOMS: atom_id res chain seq x y z
N MET A 1 1.76 -44.80 -24.34
CA MET A 1 1.68 -43.37 -23.98
C MET A 1 0.59 -43.23 -22.95
N THR A 2 0.96 -43.00 -21.69
CA THR A 2 0.02 -42.72 -20.61
C THR A 2 -0.66 -41.39 -20.94
N ASP A 3 -1.98 -41.40 -21.14
CA ASP A 3 -2.75 -40.18 -21.39
C ASP A 3 -2.62 -39.31 -20.14
N ILE A 4 -2.07 -38.10 -20.30
CA ILE A 4 -1.87 -37.19 -19.17
C ILE A 4 -3.27 -36.74 -18.72
N VAL A 5 -3.53 -36.78 -17.41
CA VAL A 5 -4.86 -36.50 -16.83
C VAL A 5 -5.42 -35.13 -17.26
N ASP A 6 -4.55 -34.18 -17.60
CA ASP A 6 -4.93 -32.82 -18.02
C ASP A 6 -5.00 -32.60 -19.54
N GLN A 7 -4.89 -33.66 -20.36
CA GLN A 7 -4.77 -33.53 -21.82
C GLN A 7 -5.99 -32.87 -22.47
N ASP A 8 -7.20 -33.14 -21.98
CA ASP A 8 -8.41 -32.50 -22.49
C ASP A 8 -8.47 -31.02 -22.12
N ALA A 9 -7.95 -30.63 -20.95
CA ALA A 9 -7.81 -29.23 -20.57
C ALA A 9 -6.81 -28.51 -21.49
N ARG A 10 -5.66 -29.12 -21.79
CA ARG A 10 -4.67 -28.59 -22.76
C ARG A 10 -5.25 -28.43 -24.15
N ARG A 11 -6.00 -29.42 -24.65
CA ARG A 11 -6.70 -29.35 -25.94
C ARG A 11 -7.73 -28.22 -25.96
N ARG A 12 -8.49 -28.06 -24.88
CA ARG A 12 -9.46 -26.97 -24.74
C ARG A 12 -8.76 -25.61 -24.75
N ILE A 13 -7.67 -25.45 -24.00
CA ILE A 13 -6.83 -24.25 -24.05
C ILE A 13 -6.38 -23.98 -25.49
N ALA A 14 -5.87 -24.97 -26.22
CA ALA A 14 -5.44 -24.73 -27.60
C ALA A 14 -6.61 -24.34 -28.54
N ARG A 15 -7.76 -25.04 -28.48
CA ARG A 15 -8.77 -25.03 -29.56
C ARG A 15 -10.02 -24.18 -29.30
N ASP A 16 -10.37 -23.92 -28.04
CA ASP A 16 -11.63 -23.25 -27.70
C ASP A 16 -11.47 -21.72 -27.78
N HIS A 17 -11.48 -21.15 -28.98
CA HIS A 17 -11.19 -19.72 -29.21
C HIS A 17 -12.34 -18.77 -28.85
N GLY A 18 -13.56 -19.30 -28.68
CA GLY A 18 -14.77 -18.51 -28.49
C GLY A 18 -15.15 -18.23 -27.03
N THR A 19 -14.46 -18.84 -26.07
CA THR A 19 -14.75 -18.67 -24.64
C THR A 19 -13.61 -18.01 -23.89
N THR A 20 -13.96 -17.33 -22.79
CA THR A 20 -12.97 -16.86 -21.80
C THR A 20 -12.61 -18.04 -20.90
N LEU A 21 -11.30 -18.29 -20.75
CA LEU A 21 -10.77 -19.37 -19.94
C LEU A 21 -9.99 -18.80 -18.76
N PHE A 22 -10.35 -19.23 -17.55
CA PHE A 22 -9.49 -19.11 -16.37
C PHE A 22 -8.80 -20.45 -16.18
N VAL A 23 -7.46 -20.44 -16.14
CA VAL A 23 -6.65 -21.67 -16.11
C VAL A 23 -5.83 -21.67 -14.83
N GLU A 24 -6.24 -22.51 -13.89
CA GLU A 24 -5.46 -22.81 -12.70
C GLU A 24 -4.49 -23.95 -12.99
N ALA A 25 -3.21 -23.73 -12.76
CA ALA A 25 -2.18 -24.73 -13.04
C ALA A 25 -1.02 -24.62 -12.06
N GLY A 26 -0.69 -25.74 -11.41
CA GLY A 26 0.42 -25.84 -10.47
C GLY A 26 1.80 -25.68 -11.12
N ALA A 27 2.84 -25.56 -10.30
CA ALA A 27 4.22 -25.48 -10.79
C ALA A 27 4.57 -26.70 -11.67
N GLY A 28 5.30 -26.47 -12.76
CA GLY A 28 5.72 -27.54 -13.68
C GLY A 28 4.63 -28.11 -14.60
N SER A 29 3.39 -27.62 -14.54
CA SER A 29 2.28 -28.05 -15.42
C SER A 29 2.38 -27.54 -16.86
N GLY A 30 3.43 -26.81 -17.24
CA GLY A 30 3.59 -26.31 -18.62
C GLY A 30 2.59 -25.20 -18.99
N LYS A 31 2.30 -24.28 -18.07
CA LYS A 31 1.50 -23.06 -18.31
C LYS A 31 1.97 -22.30 -19.53
N THR A 32 3.27 -21.98 -19.57
CA THR A 32 3.90 -21.26 -20.67
C THR A 32 3.75 -22.01 -22.00
N SER A 33 3.90 -23.33 -22.01
CA SER A 33 3.67 -24.14 -23.22
C SER A 33 2.22 -24.05 -23.70
N SER A 34 1.26 -24.09 -22.78
CA SER A 34 -0.16 -23.97 -23.11
C SER A 34 -0.51 -22.56 -23.63
N LEU A 35 0.14 -21.53 -23.09
CA LEU A 35 0.02 -20.14 -23.55
C LEU A 35 0.59 -19.97 -24.97
N VAL A 36 1.76 -20.54 -25.27
CA VAL A 36 2.34 -20.58 -26.61
C VAL A 36 1.39 -21.27 -27.58
N SER A 37 0.89 -22.46 -27.22
CA SER A 37 -0.07 -23.21 -28.04
C SER A 37 -1.33 -22.40 -28.32
N ARG A 38 -1.83 -21.65 -27.34
CA ARG A 38 -3.00 -20.77 -27.51
C ARG A 38 -2.72 -19.67 -28.51
N VAL A 39 -1.62 -18.93 -28.36
CA VAL A 39 -1.27 -17.82 -29.26
C VAL A 39 -1.15 -18.30 -30.69
N VAL A 40 -0.40 -19.39 -30.92
CA VAL A 40 -0.21 -19.93 -32.26
C VAL A 40 -1.52 -20.50 -32.80
N SER A 41 -2.33 -21.19 -32.00
CA SER A 41 -3.64 -21.70 -32.47
C SER A 41 -4.60 -20.58 -32.89
N LEU A 42 -4.63 -19.46 -32.16
CA LEU A 42 -5.43 -18.29 -32.54
C LEU A 42 -4.99 -17.72 -33.89
N VAL A 43 -3.67 -17.60 -34.11
CA VAL A 43 -3.10 -17.16 -35.39
C VAL A 43 -3.49 -18.09 -36.54
N LEU A 44 -3.36 -19.40 -36.33
CA LEU A 44 -3.72 -20.40 -37.35
C LEU A 44 -5.23 -20.48 -37.63
N ALA A 45 -6.07 -20.04 -36.68
CA ALA A 45 -7.50 -19.86 -36.88
C ALA A 45 -7.87 -18.53 -37.58
N GLY A 46 -6.87 -17.73 -37.96
CA GLY A 46 -7.06 -16.51 -38.74
C GLY A 46 -6.97 -15.20 -37.95
N ALA A 47 -6.62 -15.24 -36.65
CA ALA A 47 -6.36 -14.02 -35.91
C ALA A 47 -5.06 -13.34 -36.39
N ASP A 48 -5.10 -12.02 -36.58
CA ASP A 48 -3.87 -11.26 -36.79
C ASP A 48 -3.06 -11.28 -35.48
N VAL A 49 -1.78 -11.65 -35.54
CA VAL A 49 -0.88 -11.69 -34.36
C VAL A 49 -0.81 -10.35 -33.62
N THR A 50 -1.02 -9.23 -34.32
CA THR A 50 -1.06 -7.89 -33.74
C THR A 50 -2.36 -7.57 -32.99
N SER A 51 -3.41 -8.38 -33.21
CA SER A 51 -4.67 -8.32 -32.47
C SER A 51 -4.68 -9.14 -31.18
N ILE A 52 -3.57 -9.82 -30.89
CA ILE A 52 -3.35 -10.59 -29.68
C ILE A 52 -2.47 -9.77 -28.73
N ALA A 53 -2.94 -9.60 -27.49
CA ALA A 53 -2.16 -9.07 -26.38
C ALA A 53 -1.85 -10.20 -25.40
N ALA A 54 -0.61 -10.63 -25.34
CA ALA A 54 -0.09 -11.58 -24.36
C ALA A 54 0.75 -10.82 -23.33
N ILE A 55 0.29 -10.81 -22.09
CA ILE A 55 0.85 -10.01 -20.99
C ILE A 55 1.49 -10.96 -19.98
N THR A 56 2.73 -10.67 -19.57
CA THR A 56 3.48 -11.45 -18.57
C THR A 56 3.96 -10.56 -17.41
N PHE A 57 4.47 -11.16 -16.33
CA PHE A 57 4.97 -10.39 -15.19
C PHE A 57 6.33 -9.73 -15.46
N THR A 58 7.27 -10.44 -16.09
CA THR A 58 8.63 -9.93 -16.34
C THR A 58 8.94 -9.76 -17.82
N GLU A 59 9.90 -8.87 -18.13
CA GLU A 59 10.42 -8.70 -19.49
C GLU A 59 11.11 -9.98 -19.99
N ALA A 60 11.76 -10.74 -19.11
CA ALA A 60 12.37 -12.04 -19.44
C ALA A 60 11.30 -13.06 -19.87
N ALA A 61 10.18 -13.15 -19.15
CA ALA A 61 9.06 -14.02 -19.51
C ALA A 61 8.41 -13.59 -20.84
N ALA A 62 8.26 -12.29 -21.08
CA ALA A 62 7.76 -11.78 -22.36
C ALA A 62 8.69 -12.14 -23.52
N ALA A 63 10.00 -11.97 -23.34
CA ALA A 63 11.02 -12.33 -24.34
C ALA A 63 11.04 -13.83 -24.61
N GLU A 64 10.97 -14.65 -23.57
CA GLU A 64 10.89 -16.10 -23.69
C GLU A 64 9.61 -16.54 -24.43
N LEU A 65 8.45 -15.99 -24.05
CA LEU A 65 7.17 -16.26 -24.71
C LEU A 65 7.24 -15.91 -26.20
N ARG A 66 7.78 -14.73 -26.55
CA ARG A 66 8.00 -14.32 -27.94
C ARG A 66 8.90 -15.29 -28.70
N ALA A 67 10.02 -15.72 -28.10
CA ALA A 67 10.95 -16.66 -28.73
C ALA A 67 10.31 -18.04 -28.96
N ARG A 68 9.51 -18.53 -28.02
CA ARG A 68 8.78 -19.81 -28.14
C ARG A 68 7.69 -19.73 -29.21
N VAL A 69 6.90 -18.65 -29.23
CA VAL A 69 5.89 -18.41 -30.29
C VAL A 69 6.54 -18.36 -31.67
N ARG A 70 7.66 -17.63 -31.81
CA ARG A 70 8.42 -17.56 -33.07
C ARG A 70 8.84 -18.94 -33.55
N ARG A 71 9.50 -19.72 -32.68
CA ARG A 71 9.98 -21.07 -33.01
C ARG A 71 8.85 -21.99 -33.46
N THR A 72 7.74 -22.00 -32.74
CA THR A 72 6.59 -22.84 -33.12
C THR A 72 5.96 -22.40 -34.45
N LEU A 73 5.92 -21.10 -34.74
CA LEU A 73 5.46 -20.62 -36.06
C LEU A 73 6.42 -21.01 -37.19
N GLU A 74 7.74 -20.94 -36.97
CA GLU A 74 8.77 -21.40 -37.93
C GLU A 74 8.65 -22.90 -38.20
N GLU A 75 8.41 -23.71 -37.16
CA GLU A 75 8.15 -25.15 -37.29
C GLU A 75 6.89 -25.42 -38.13
N VAL A 76 5.79 -24.70 -37.88
CA VAL A 76 4.55 -24.83 -38.67
C VAL A 76 4.77 -24.39 -40.11
N GLU A 77 5.45 -23.27 -40.37
CA GLU A 77 5.76 -22.79 -41.73
C GLU A 77 6.56 -23.83 -42.52
N ALA A 78 7.55 -24.47 -41.88
CA ALA A 78 8.37 -25.51 -42.48
C ALA A 78 7.62 -26.84 -42.72
N GLY A 79 6.38 -26.98 -42.26
CA GLY A 79 5.63 -28.23 -42.31
C GLY A 79 6.12 -29.28 -41.30
N GLY A 80 6.69 -28.83 -40.18
CA GLY A 80 7.08 -29.67 -39.06
C GLY A 80 5.89 -30.26 -38.30
N GLU A 81 6.14 -31.30 -37.52
CA GLU A 81 5.12 -31.97 -36.71
C GLU A 81 4.91 -31.22 -35.39
N VAL A 82 3.76 -30.55 -35.26
CA VAL A 82 3.32 -29.90 -34.02
C VAL A 82 2.03 -30.56 -33.56
N ASP A 83 2.06 -31.26 -32.42
CA ASP A 83 1.05 -32.22 -31.93
C ASP A 83 -0.42 -31.80 -32.05
N TRP A 84 -0.72 -30.51 -31.91
CA TRP A 84 -2.08 -29.97 -31.87
C TRP A 84 -2.45 -29.14 -33.10
N VAL A 85 -1.54 -29.04 -34.08
CA VAL A 85 -1.73 -28.35 -35.37
C VAL A 85 -1.94 -29.38 -36.48
N THR A 86 -2.96 -29.18 -37.31
CA THR A 86 -3.11 -29.93 -38.56
C THR A 86 -2.34 -29.22 -39.65
N ASP A 87 -1.27 -29.83 -40.14
CA ASP A 87 -0.50 -29.29 -41.26
C ASP A 87 -1.37 -29.13 -42.51
N SER A 88 -1.30 -27.94 -43.09
CA SER A 88 -2.04 -27.58 -44.30
C SER A 88 -1.41 -26.35 -44.97
N PRO A 89 -1.58 -26.16 -46.28
CA PRO A 89 -1.11 -24.94 -46.96
C PRO A 89 -1.62 -23.65 -46.32
N ALA A 90 -2.85 -23.66 -45.79
CA ALA A 90 -3.44 -22.51 -45.10
C ALA A 90 -2.76 -22.23 -43.75
N ALA A 91 -2.43 -23.27 -42.98
CA ALA A 91 -1.70 -23.13 -41.72
C ALA A 91 -0.30 -22.57 -41.96
N ARG A 92 0.43 -23.09 -42.95
CA ARG A 92 1.77 -22.59 -43.33
C ARG A 92 1.74 -21.13 -43.78
N ALA A 93 0.77 -20.76 -44.61
CA ALA A 93 0.58 -19.37 -45.05
C ALA A 93 0.25 -18.43 -43.88
N SER A 94 -0.58 -18.89 -42.92
CA SER A 94 -0.91 -18.11 -41.72
C SER A 94 0.30 -17.93 -40.81
N ALA A 95 1.12 -18.98 -40.64
CA ALA A 95 2.35 -18.92 -39.87
C ALA A 95 3.37 -17.94 -40.49
N ALA A 96 3.60 -18.03 -41.80
CA ALA A 96 4.46 -17.10 -42.54
C ALA A 96 3.99 -15.63 -42.39
N ALA A 97 2.69 -15.38 -42.56
CA ALA A 97 2.11 -14.05 -42.39
C ALA A 97 2.25 -13.50 -40.95
N ALA A 98 2.21 -14.39 -39.95
CA ALA A 98 2.40 -14.00 -38.55
C ALA A 98 3.87 -13.71 -38.23
N LEU A 99 4.82 -14.49 -38.76
CA LEU A 99 6.25 -14.26 -38.57
C LEU A 99 6.71 -12.89 -39.07
N ASP A 100 6.15 -12.42 -40.21
CA ASP A 100 6.39 -11.08 -40.76
C ASP A 100 5.97 -9.94 -39.81
N ARG A 101 4.96 -10.16 -38.97
CA ARG A 101 4.39 -9.15 -38.06
C ARG A 101 4.67 -9.40 -36.59
N LEU A 102 5.37 -10.48 -36.25
CA LEU A 102 5.55 -10.92 -34.87
C LEU A 102 6.25 -9.88 -34.00
N ASP A 103 7.18 -9.10 -34.57
CA ASP A 103 7.87 -8.02 -33.84
C ASP A 103 6.93 -6.85 -33.48
N ARG A 104 5.78 -6.73 -34.17
CA ARG A 104 4.72 -5.77 -33.83
C ARG A 104 3.69 -6.32 -32.84
N ALA A 105 3.71 -7.64 -32.59
CA ALA A 105 2.79 -8.29 -31.66
C ALA A 105 2.95 -7.75 -30.23
N THR A 106 1.84 -7.72 -29.50
CA THR A 106 1.83 -7.21 -28.12
C THR A 106 2.13 -8.37 -27.18
N ILE A 107 3.42 -8.72 -27.07
CA ILE A 107 3.96 -9.68 -26.10
C ILE A 107 4.89 -8.90 -25.17
N CYS A 108 4.41 -8.53 -23.98
CA CYS A 108 5.11 -7.60 -23.10
C CYS A 108 4.64 -7.72 -21.65
N THR A 109 5.23 -6.92 -20.76
CA THR A 109 4.73 -6.77 -19.39
C THR A 109 3.44 -5.95 -19.32
N LEU A 110 2.76 -5.99 -18.17
CA LEU A 110 1.57 -5.16 -17.93
C LEU A 110 1.89 -3.67 -18.00
N HIS A 111 3.02 -3.23 -17.42
CA HIS A 111 3.47 -1.84 -17.48
C HIS A 111 3.75 -1.38 -18.92
N ALA A 112 4.44 -2.20 -19.72
CA ALA A 112 4.68 -1.89 -21.13
C ALA A 112 3.36 -1.83 -21.93
N PHE A 113 2.38 -2.68 -21.61
CA PHE A 113 1.04 -2.61 -22.21
C PHE A 113 0.32 -1.31 -21.84
N ALA A 114 0.33 -0.93 -20.56
CA ALA A 114 -0.26 0.32 -20.07
C ALA A 114 0.40 1.56 -20.70
N GLN A 115 1.73 1.57 -20.80
CA GLN A 115 2.46 2.65 -21.47
C GLN A 115 2.08 2.76 -22.95
N ARG A 116 1.99 1.64 -23.69
CA ARG A 116 1.53 1.64 -25.09
C ARG A 116 0.10 2.15 -25.22
N LEU A 117 -0.76 1.86 -24.24
CA LEU A 117 -2.13 2.36 -24.21
C LEU A 117 -2.16 3.88 -24.08
N LEU A 118 -1.44 4.40 -23.10
CA LEU A 118 -1.34 5.83 -22.81
C LEU A 118 -0.74 6.62 -23.97
N LEU A 119 0.35 6.13 -24.57
CA LEU A 119 0.99 6.78 -25.72
C LEU A 119 0.12 6.79 -26.99
N ALA A 120 -0.85 5.89 -27.10
CA ALA A 120 -1.80 5.90 -28.21
C ALA A 120 -3.03 6.80 -27.95
N ALA A 121 -3.21 7.29 -26.72
CA ALA A 121 -4.30 8.18 -26.29
C ALA A 121 -3.77 9.30 -25.35
N PRO A 122 -2.75 10.08 -25.74
CA PRO A 122 -2.09 11.01 -24.83
C PRO A 122 -2.99 12.19 -24.43
N ILE A 123 -3.91 12.61 -25.30
CA ILE A 123 -4.84 13.71 -25.01
C ILE A 123 -5.84 13.27 -23.94
N GLU A 124 -6.42 12.09 -24.11
CA GLU A 124 -7.34 11.48 -23.16
C GLU A 124 -6.66 11.20 -21.80
N ALA A 125 -5.40 10.76 -21.84
CA ALA A 125 -4.58 10.57 -20.63
C ALA A 125 -4.10 11.90 -19.99
N ARG A 126 -4.27 13.03 -20.69
CA ARG A 126 -3.70 14.34 -20.35
C ARG A 126 -2.19 14.30 -20.11
N LEU A 127 -1.49 13.53 -20.94
CA LEU A 127 -0.04 13.40 -20.91
C LEU A 127 0.62 14.39 -21.86
N PRO A 128 1.79 14.94 -21.50
CA PRO A 128 2.58 15.73 -22.43
C PRO A 128 3.15 14.86 -23.57
N PRO A 129 3.65 15.47 -24.66
CA PRO A 129 4.20 14.73 -25.80
C PRO A 129 5.41 13.85 -25.46
N ALA A 130 6.23 14.29 -24.50
CA ALA A 130 7.38 13.54 -24.02
C ALA A 130 7.03 12.90 -22.68
N VAL A 131 7.07 11.57 -22.63
CA VAL A 131 6.88 10.79 -21.40
C VAL A 131 8.13 9.98 -21.14
N GLU A 132 8.65 10.12 -19.93
CA GLU A 132 9.75 9.35 -19.37
C GLU A 132 9.18 8.47 -18.25
N VAL A 133 9.55 7.19 -18.26
CA VAL A 133 9.22 6.26 -17.16
C VAL A 133 10.48 6.04 -16.37
N HIS A 134 10.43 6.38 -15.08
CA HIS A 134 11.58 6.21 -14.19
C HIS A 134 11.72 4.76 -13.73
N ASP A 135 12.97 4.33 -13.52
CA ASP A 135 13.25 3.08 -12.82
C ASP A 135 13.05 3.25 -11.30
N ASP A 136 13.07 2.13 -10.57
CA ASP A 136 12.80 2.12 -9.12
C ASP A 136 13.79 3.00 -8.34
N ILE A 137 15.06 3.04 -8.76
CA ILE A 137 16.12 3.82 -8.10
C ILE A 137 15.86 5.32 -8.27
N SER A 138 15.63 5.76 -9.51
CA SER A 138 15.37 7.18 -9.83
C SER A 138 14.06 7.65 -9.22
N SER A 139 13.04 6.78 -9.17
CA SER A 139 11.75 7.04 -8.52
C SER A 139 11.94 7.25 -7.02
N SER A 140 12.71 6.39 -6.35
CA SER A 140 12.98 6.48 -4.91
C SER A 140 13.73 7.76 -4.53
N LEU A 141 14.79 8.12 -5.25
CA LEU A 141 15.55 9.35 -4.99
C LEU A 141 14.68 10.61 -5.17
N ARG A 142 13.85 10.63 -6.21
CA ARG A 142 12.92 11.74 -6.44
C ARG A 142 11.80 11.79 -5.40
N ALA A 143 11.30 10.64 -4.94
CA ALA A 143 10.34 10.60 -3.84
C ALA A 143 10.94 11.23 -2.57
N GLU A 144 12.18 10.90 -2.23
CA GLU A 144 12.89 11.48 -1.08
C GLU A 144 13.07 13.01 -1.22
N GLU A 145 13.47 13.50 -2.41
CA GLU A 145 13.60 14.95 -2.66
C GLU A 145 12.26 15.70 -2.54
N ARG A 146 11.18 15.10 -3.06
CA ARG A 146 9.84 15.70 -3.01
C ARG A 146 9.29 15.67 -1.59
N TRP A 147 9.48 14.57 -0.87
CA TRP A 147 9.14 14.44 0.55
C TRP A 147 9.82 15.51 1.39
N ARG A 148 11.14 15.68 1.27
CA ARG A 148 11.86 16.73 2.00
C ARG A 148 11.30 18.12 1.74
N ARG A 149 10.91 18.42 0.50
CA ARG A 149 10.28 19.71 0.16
C ARG A 149 8.94 19.87 0.87
N PHE A 150 8.11 18.84 0.86
CA PHE A 150 6.82 18.85 1.54
C PHE A 150 6.99 18.97 3.06
N GLU A 151 7.91 18.23 3.67
CA GLU A 151 8.21 18.31 5.09
C GLU A 151 8.65 19.72 5.50
N HIS A 152 9.48 20.39 4.69
CA HIS A 152 9.82 21.79 4.92
C HIS A 152 8.59 22.71 4.85
N GLN A 153 7.70 22.50 3.88
CA GLN A 153 6.44 23.27 3.80
C GLN A 153 5.54 23.03 5.01
N LEU A 154 5.48 21.80 5.51
CA LEU A 154 4.71 21.42 6.68
C LEU A 154 5.24 22.10 7.96
N LEU A 155 6.56 22.22 8.09
CA LEU A 155 7.21 22.90 9.21
C LEU A 155 7.09 24.43 9.15
N ASP A 156 7.01 25.01 7.96
CA ASP A 156 6.89 26.45 7.73
C ASP A 156 5.42 26.94 7.73
N ASP A 157 4.42 26.04 7.80
CA ASP A 157 3.00 26.39 7.80
C ASP A 157 2.51 26.72 9.22
N ASP A 158 2.25 28.01 9.47
CA ASP A 158 1.74 28.52 10.75
C ASP A 158 0.42 27.84 11.18
N ALA A 159 -0.41 27.39 10.24
CA ALA A 159 -1.67 26.70 10.56
C ALA A 159 -1.45 25.29 11.10
N LEU A 160 -0.28 24.69 10.86
CA LEU A 160 0.09 23.33 11.28
C LEU A 160 1.17 23.32 12.36
N ALA A 161 1.71 24.48 12.73
CA ALA A 161 2.78 24.61 13.72
C ALA A 161 2.45 23.92 15.05
N ASP A 162 1.21 24.03 15.54
CA ASP A 162 0.77 23.40 16.77
C ASP A 162 0.67 21.88 16.64
N THR A 163 0.12 21.37 15.53
CA THR A 163 0.06 19.92 15.22
C THR A 163 1.45 19.33 15.09
N MET A 164 2.37 20.03 14.42
CA MET A 164 3.76 19.59 14.25
C MET A 164 4.53 19.62 15.57
N ARG A 165 4.34 20.65 16.40
CA ARG A 165 4.93 20.65 17.74
C ARG A 165 4.42 19.46 18.55
N MET A 166 3.11 19.19 18.50
CA MET A 166 2.51 18.06 19.20
C MET A 166 3.04 16.72 18.70
N SER A 167 3.20 16.53 17.38
CA SER A 167 3.73 15.30 16.82
C SER A 167 5.16 15.02 17.32
N LEU A 168 6.00 16.05 17.38
CA LEU A 168 7.35 15.96 17.96
C LEU A 168 7.31 15.63 19.45
N THR A 169 6.40 16.23 20.22
CA THR A 169 6.21 15.92 21.66
C THR A 169 5.76 14.48 21.90
N LEU A 170 4.93 13.93 21.00
CA LEU A 170 4.50 12.53 21.01
C LEU A 170 5.59 11.56 20.53
N GLY A 171 6.72 12.08 20.04
CA GLY A 171 7.83 11.27 19.53
C GLY A 171 7.60 10.71 18.13
N ILE A 172 6.65 11.26 17.37
CA ILE A 172 6.43 10.91 15.95
C ILE A 172 7.59 11.50 15.15
N SER A 173 8.36 10.64 14.50
CA SER A 173 9.54 11.05 13.74
C SER A 173 9.21 11.40 12.28
N SER A 174 10.12 12.12 11.63
CA SER A 174 10.10 12.35 10.18
C SER A 174 10.03 11.04 9.39
N GLN A 175 10.72 9.98 9.87
CA GLN A 175 10.71 8.67 9.22
C GLN A 175 9.34 7.99 9.31
N ASP A 176 8.61 8.17 10.41
CA ASP A 176 7.26 7.63 10.56
C ASP A 176 6.30 8.31 9.58
N LEU A 177 6.38 9.63 9.45
CA LEU A 177 5.58 10.38 8.47
C LEU A 177 5.96 10.04 7.03
N GLN A 178 7.24 9.84 6.74
CA GLN A 178 7.71 9.42 5.43
C GLN A 178 7.17 8.02 5.06
N ALA A 179 7.14 7.08 6.01
CA ALA A 179 6.58 5.75 5.77
C ALA A 179 5.08 5.80 5.42
N VAL A 180 4.32 6.72 6.03
CA VAL A 180 2.93 7.00 5.63
C VAL A 180 2.88 7.55 4.20
N ALA A 181 3.72 8.54 3.87
CA ALA A 181 3.76 9.13 2.54
C ALA A 181 4.13 8.12 1.44
N ASP A 182 5.10 7.24 1.69
CA ASP A 182 5.49 6.19 0.75
C ASP A 182 4.34 5.20 0.52
N THR A 183 3.64 4.81 1.59
CA THR A 183 2.48 3.90 1.53
C THR A 183 1.33 4.52 0.73
N LEU A 184 1.01 5.80 1.00
CA LEU A 184 -0.01 6.54 0.25
C LEU A 184 0.42 6.74 -1.21
N GLY A 185 1.70 7.05 -1.47
CA GLY A 185 2.25 7.26 -2.80
C GLY A 185 2.16 6.02 -3.69
N GLN A 186 2.46 4.83 -3.15
CA GLN A 186 2.30 3.55 -3.84
C GLN A 186 0.84 3.21 -4.15
N ASN A 187 -0.12 3.89 -3.52
CA ASN A 187 -1.55 3.61 -3.62
C ASN A 187 -2.35 4.91 -3.82
N TRP A 188 -1.80 5.88 -4.56
CA TRP A 188 -2.40 7.21 -4.67
C TRP A 188 -3.81 7.19 -5.28
N ASP A 189 -4.16 6.15 -6.05
CA ASP A 189 -5.51 5.96 -6.56
C ASP A 189 -6.52 5.58 -5.47
N LEU A 190 -6.09 4.86 -4.43
CA LEU A 190 -6.93 4.63 -3.24
C LEU A 190 -7.09 5.92 -2.42
N VAL A 191 -6.07 6.79 -2.41
CA VAL A 191 -6.18 8.12 -1.81
C VAL A 191 -7.18 8.99 -2.57
N GLU A 192 -7.18 8.93 -3.90
CA GLU A 192 -8.15 9.62 -4.76
C GLU A 192 -9.58 9.14 -4.46
N GLU A 193 -9.77 7.83 -4.32
CA GLU A 193 -11.05 7.21 -3.95
C GLU A 193 -11.49 7.60 -2.53
N ALA A 194 -10.58 7.61 -1.56
CA ALA A 194 -10.85 8.04 -0.19
C ALA A 194 -11.25 9.53 -0.12
N ARG A 195 -10.56 10.39 -0.87
CA ARG A 195 -10.92 11.80 -1.02
C ARG A 195 -12.33 11.96 -1.59
N ALA A 196 -12.64 11.25 -2.67
CA ALA A 196 -13.96 11.30 -3.30
C ALA A 196 -15.09 10.80 -2.38
N ALA A 197 -14.77 9.90 -1.45
CA ALA A 197 -15.68 9.42 -0.42
C ALA A 197 -15.82 10.35 0.80
N GLY A 198 -15.05 11.45 0.87
CA GLY A 198 -15.05 12.38 2.00
C GLY A 198 -14.36 11.83 3.25
N LEU A 199 -13.41 10.91 3.09
CA LEU A 199 -12.64 10.31 4.19
C LEU A 199 -11.36 11.09 4.56
N ILE A 200 -11.03 12.14 3.79
CA ILE A 200 -9.87 13.00 4.03
C ILE A 200 -10.39 14.33 4.56
N GLU A 201 -9.93 14.72 5.75
CA GLU A 201 -10.25 16.02 6.32
C GLU A 201 -9.43 17.12 5.61
N GLU A 202 -10.11 17.94 4.81
CA GLU A 202 -9.49 19.03 4.05
C GLU A 202 -9.54 20.37 4.82
N ASP A 203 -10.37 20.49 5.86
CA ASP A 203 -10.46 21.73 6.64
C ASP A 203 -9.26 21.86 7.59
N ARG A 204 -8.33 22.73 7.20
CA ARG A 204 -7.13 23.02 7.97
C ARG A 204 -7.39 23.74 9.29
N ALA A 205 -8.59 24.29 9.50
CA ALA A 205 -8.96 24.93 10.76
C ALA A 205 -9.31 23.93 11.87
N VAL A 206 -9.47 22.63 11.54
CA VAL A 206 -9.68 21.58 12.53
C VAL A 206 -8.38 21.36 13.29
N ASP A 207 -8.35 21.85 14.54
CA ASP A 207 -7.24 21.67 15.46
C ASP A 207 -7.34 20.33 16.21
N VAL A 208 -6.23 19.91 16.78
CA VAL A 208 -6.12 18.72 17.63
C VAL A 208 -6.86 18.99 18.96
N ASP A 209 -7.88 18.19 19.27
CA ASP A 209 -8.64 18.33 20.51
C ASP A 209 -7.86 17.76 21.70
N ARG A 210 -7.24 18.68 22.44
CA ARG A 210 -6.45 18.39 23.64
C ARG A 210 -7.31 17.98 24.84
N SER A 211 -8.62 18.22 24.81
CA SER A 211 -9.54 17.82 25.89
C SER A 211 -9.67 16.29 26.02
N VAL A 212 -9.16 15.55 25.04
CA VAL A 212 -8.99 14.10 25.11
C VAL A 212 -8.06 13.66 26.25
N LEU A 213 -7.11 14.51 26.67
CA LEU A 213 -6.26 14.29 27.84
C LEU A 213 -7.04 14.57 29.11
N ARG A 214 -7.58 13.53 29.74
CA ARG A 214 -8.40 13.67 30.96
C ARG A 214 -7.51 13.73 32.19
N VAL A 215 -6.70 14.80 32.28
CA VAL A 215 -5.69 14.99 33.33
C VAL A 215 -6.31 14.93 34.73
N ASP A 216 -7.50 15.50 34.93
CA ASP A 216 -8.22 15.43 36.21
C ASP A 216 -8.44 13.98 36.64
N ARG A 217 -8.84 13.10 35.71
CA ARG A 217 -9.03 11.66 36.00
C ARG A 217 -7.72 10.97 36.37
N TRP A 218 -6.60 11.39 35.79
CA TRP A 218 -5.29 10.83 36.14
C TRP A 218 -4.88 11.27 37.54
N ILE A 219 -5.09 12.55 37.87
CA ILE A 219 -4.82 13.13 39.19
C ILE A 219 -5.69 12.47 40.26
N ASP A 220 -7.00 12.37 40.02
CA ASP A 220 -7.96 11.74 40.94
C ASP A 220 -7.55 10.29 41.24
N GLY A 221 -7.12 9.52 40.22
CA GLY A 221 -6.65 8.16 40.42
C GLY A 221 -5.36 8.06 41.25
N ILE A 222 -4.48 9.08 41.19
CA ILE A 222 -3.29 9.15 42.06
C ILE A 222 -3.67 9.60 43.47
N ASP A 223 -4.65 10.50 43.61
CA ASP A 223 -5.17 10.91 44.93
C ASP A 223 -5.80 9.71 45.67
N GLU A 224 -6.55 8.84 44.98
CA GLU A 224 -7.07 7.58 45.56
C GLU A 224 -5.94 6.63 46.03
N ILE A 225 -4.83 6.59 45.28
CA ILE A 225 -3.64 5.80 45.66
C ILE A 225 -2.99 6.38 46.93
N GLU A 226 -2.90 7.70 47.05
CA GLU A 226 -2.39 8.38 48.25
C GLU A 226 -3.26 8.11 49.48
N GLU A 227 -4.59 8.11 49.33
CA GLU A 227 -5.51 7.77 50.42
C GLU A 227 -5.25 6.35 50.93
N MET A 228 -5.09 5.38 50.03
CA MET A 228 -4.79 3.99 50.38
C MET A 228 -3.39 3.83 51.01
N LEU A 229 -2.41 4.67 50.64
CA LEU A 229 -1.07 4.65 51.23
C LEU A 229 -1.12 4.86 52.76
N GLY A 230 -2.13 5.57 53.28
CA GLY A 230 -2.33 5.78 54.72
C GLY A 230 -2.51 4.49 55.53
N ALA A 231 -2.87 3.37 54.90
CA ALA A 231 -2.94 2.07 55.55
C ALA A 231 -1.57 1.37 55.69
N CYS A 232 -0.53 1.85 55.00
CA CYS A 232 0.79 1.25 55.03
C CYS A 232 1.51 1.52 56.36
N THR A 233 1.98 0.47 57.03
CA THR A 233 2.64 0.59 58.35
C THR A 233 4.15 0.79 58.27
N ASP A 234 4.76 0.59 57.10
CA ASP A 234 6.19 0.82 56.84
C ASP A 234 6.42 1.40 55.44
N PRO A 235 6.09 2.69 55.21
CA PRO A 235 6.17 3.29 53.88
C PRO A 235 7.60 3.41 53.32
N GLU A 236 8.61 3.53 54.18
CA GLU A 236 10.01 3.64 53.77
C GLU A 236 10.60 2.27 53.36
N GLY A 237 10.21 1.19 54.04
CA GLY A 237 10.69 -0.16 53.76
C GLY A 237 9.94 -0.87 52.64
N ASP A 238 8.66 -0.54 52.43
CA ASP A 238 7.80 -1.22 51.47
C ASP A 238 8.00 -0.73 50.02
N ARG A 239 8.26 -1.66 49.09
CA ARG A 239 8.51 -1.30 47.68
C ARG A 239 7.30 -0.71 46.96
N LEU A 240 6.08 -1.05 47.36
CA LEU A 240 4.86 -0.50 46.75
C LEU A 240 4.62 0.91 47.27
N ALA A 241 4.78 1.11 48.59
CA ALA A 241 4.69 2.44 49.19
C ALA A 241 5.74 3.41 48.62
N ARG A 242 6.98 2.94 48.43
CA ARG A 242 8.02 3.74 47.76
C ARG A 242 7.68 4.10 46.32
N TRP A 243 7.09 3.21 45.53
CA TRP A 243 6.61 3.57 44.19
C TRP A 243 5.56 4.69 44.24
N VAL A 244 4.65 4.66 45.23
CA VAL A 244 3.69 5.77 45.41
C VAL A 244 4.41 7.08 45.71
N ILE A 245 5.31 7.08 46.69
CA ILE A 245 6.00 8.28 47.20
C ILE A 245 7.00 8.84 46.19
N ASP A 246 7.80 7.97 45.55
CA ASP A 246 8.93 8.36 44.72
C ASP A 246 8.54 8.57 43.25
N ASP A 247 7.44 7.96 42.79
CA ASP A 247 7.04 8.00 41.38
C ASP A 247 5.63 8.62 41.18
N ALA A 248 4.60 8.09 41.84
CA ALA A 248 3.21 8.51 41.58
C ALA A 248 2.88 9.93 42.09
N LEU A 249 3.22 10.25 43.34
CA LEU A 249 2.95 11.59 43.91
C LEU A 249 3.74 12.70 43.19
N PRO A 250 5.03 12.51 42.85
CA PRO A 250 5.76 13.49 42.05
C PRO A 250 5.15 13.71 40.66
N LEU A 251 4.66 12.64 39.99
CA LEU A 251 3.93 12.79 38.73
C LEU A 251 2.68 13.66 38.91
N ARG A 252 1.87 13.41 39.95
CA ARG A 252 0.68 14.21 40.22
C ARG A 252 1.00 15.70 40.39
N GLU A 253 2.02 16.03 41.18
CA GLU A 253 2.42 17.43 41.36
C GLU A 253 2.92 18.06 40.05
N ALA A 254 3.65 17.30 39.23
CA ALA A 254 4.06 17.75 37.90
C ALA A 254 2.86 17.99 36.97
N LEU A 255 1.87 17.08 36.94
CA LEU A 255 0.64 17.24 36.17
C LEU A 255 -0.15 18.48 36.59
N ARG A 256 -0.25 18.74 37.90
CA ARG A 256 -0.89 19.97 38.43
C ARG A 256 -0.14 21.23 38.01
N ALA A 257 1.19 21.21 38.05
CA ALA A 257 2.01 22.35 37.63
C ALA A 257 1.89 22.61 36.11
N ALA A 258 1.79 21.56 35.31
CA ALA A 258 1.68 21.61 33.85
C ALA A 258 0.25 21.88 33.33
N ALA A 259 -0.73 22.15 34.19
CA ALA A 259 -2.16 22.20 33.79
C ALA A 259 -2.47 23.19 32.65
N SER A 260 -1.66 24.22 32.45
CA SER A 260 -1.80 25.19 31.35
C SER A 260 -0.90 24.93 30.13
N ASP A 261 0.05 23.99 30.22
CA ASP A 261 0.98 23.65 29.15
C ASP A 261 0.69 22.25 28.59
N PRO A 262 -0.01 22.15 27.45
CA PRO A 262 -0.36 20.85 26.88
C PRO A 262 0.85 20.05 26.39
N TYR A 263 1.96 20.70 26.04
CA TYR A 263 3.15 19.98 25.60
C TYR A 263 3.88 19.36 26.79
N GLU A 264 3.93 20.08 27.92
CA GLU A 264 4.47 19.54 29.17
C GLU A 264 3.62 18.38 29.68
N LEU A 265 2.28 18.48 29.62
CA LEU A 265 1.38 17.37 29.97
C LEU A 265 1.64 16.11 29.14
N VAL A 266 1.79 16.25 27.82
CA VAL A 266 2.10 15.11 26.95
C VAL A 266 3.48 14.56 27.26
N LEU A 267 4.50 15.40 27.47
CA LEU A 267 5.84 14.96 27.83
C LEU A 267 5.86 14.18 29.14
N LEU A 268 5.10 14.64 30.15
CA LEU A 268 4.93 13.91 31.42
C LEU A 268 4.22 12.58 31.19
N ALA A 269 3.15 12.57 30.40
CA ALA A 269 2.39 11.35 30.07
C ALA A 269 3.23 10.32 29.28
N THR A 270 4.17 10.78 28.44
CA THR A 270 5.05 9.92 27.63
C THR A 270 6.42 9.66 28.26
N SER A 271 6.73 10.26 29.41
CA SER A 271 8.02 10.15 30.10
C SER A 271 8.39 8.73 30.57
N GLY A 272 7.48 7.76 30.42
CA GLY A 272 7.75 6.35 30.64
C GLY A 272 7.50 5.87 32.07
N LEU A 273 6.60 6.54 32.81
CA LEU A 273 6.13 6.05 34.10
C LEU A 273 5.59 4.62 33.94
N LYS A 274 6.13 3.69 34.72
CA LYS A 274 5.68 2.29 34.74
C LYS A 274 4.77 2.09 35.94
N GLY A 275 3.70 1.32 35.72
CA GLY A 275 2.86 0.85 36.81
C GLY A 275 3.65 0.08 37.86
N PRO A 276 3.13 -0.04 39.08
CA PRO A 276 3.81 -0.72 40.16
C PRO A 276 4.02 -2.19 39.80
N ASN A 277 5.17 -2.76 40.18
CA ASN A 277 5.39 -4.19 39.98
C ASN A 277 4.26 -4.97 40.67
N ARG A 278 3.62 -5.93 39.96
CA ARG A 278 2.50 -6.74 40.49
C ARG A 278 2.85 -7.50 41.78
N ASN A 279 4.13 -7.71 42.05
CA ASN A 279 4.65 -8.35 43.26
C ASN A 279 5.32 -7.34 44.23
N ALA A 280 5.17 -6.03 44.02
CA ALA A 280 5.67 -5.00 44.93
C ALA A 280 4.99 -5.08 46.30
N GLY A 281 5.71 -4.63 47.32
CA GLY A 281 5.24 -4.57 48.71
C GLY A 281 5.08 -5.90 49.45
N THR A 282 4.93 -5.83 50.76
CA THR A 282 4.84 -6.97 51.68
C THR A 282 3.48 -6.97 52.37
N LYS A 283 2.76 -8.12 52.35
CA LYS A 283 1.40 -8.19 52.92
C LYS A 283 1.30 -7.69 54.37
N GLY A 284 2.34 -7.91 55.18
CA GLY A 284 2.38 -7.44 56.57
C GLY A 284 2.39 -5.92 56.74
N CYS A 285 2.83 -5.18 55.72
CA CYS A 285 2.84 -3.72 55.72
C CYS A 285 1.45 -3.13 55.39
N TRP A 286 0.48 -3.95 54.97
CA TRP A 286 -0.85 -3.52 54.51
C TRP A 286 -1.96 -4.32 55.24
N PRO A 287 -2.20 -4.03 56.53
CA PRO A 287 -3.03 -4.85 57.42
C PRO A 287 -4.53 -4.84 57.08
N ASP A 288 -5.01 -3.80 56.41
CA ASP A 288 -6.39 -3.65 55.93
C ASP A 288 -6.65 -4.43 54.62
N GLY A 289 -5.60 -4.95 53.99
CA GLY A 289 -5.68 -5.67 52.73
C GLY A 289 -5.72 -4.79 51.47
N SER A 290 -5.42 -3.49 51.56
CA SER A 290 -5.46 -2.54 50.42
C SER A 290 -4.36 -2.74 49.38
N LYS A 291 -3.28 -3.49 49.67
CA LYS A 291 -2.16 -3.75 48.74
C LYS A 291 -2.59 -4.07 47.29
N PRO A 292 -3.50 -5.03 47.02
CA PRO A 292 -3.90 -5.36 45.66
C PRO A 292 -4.65 -4.20 44.98
N ALA A 293 -5.45 -3.45 45.73
CA ALA A 293 -6.19 -2.29 45.22
C ALA A 293 -5.23 -1.15 44.81
N VAL A 294 -4.16 -0.91 45.57
CA VAL A 294 -3.12 0.06 45.18
C VAL A 294 -2.42 -0.35 43.88
N ILE A 295 -2.10 -1.64 43.71
CA ILE A 295 -1.48 -2.14 42.48
C ILE A 295 -2.44 -2.02 41.29
N GLU A 296 -3.72 -2.33 41.49
CA GLU A 296 -4.77 -2.23 40.47
C GLU A 296 -5.00 -0.78 40.05
N ALA A 297 -5.17 0.13 41.02
CA ALA A 297 -5.30 1.56 40.77
C ALA A 297 -4.08 2.14 40.04
N GLY A 298 -2.87 1.75 40.46
CA GLY A 298 -1.64 2.18 39.79
C GLY A 298 -1.58 1.77 38.32
N HIS A 299 -1.99 0.55 37.97
CA HIS A 299 -2.10 0.16 36.56
C HIS A 299 -3.25 0.88 35.85
N ALA A 300 -4.40 1.07 36.50
CA ALA A 300 -5.54 1.75 35.92
C ALA A 300 -5.23 3.21 35.53
N VAL A 301 -4.44 3.93 36.33
CA VAL A 301 -3.96 5.29 36.01
C VAL A 301 -3.06 5.26 34.77
N ILE A 302 -2.08 4.35 34.73
CA ILE A 302 -1.15 4.23 33.60
C ILE A 302 -1.89 3.86 32.31
N ASP A 303 -2.83 2.92 32.39
CA ASP A 303 -3.66 2.51 31.25
C ASP A 303 -4.56 3.66 30.77
N ALA A 304 -5.10 4.47 31.68
CA ALA A 304 -5.88 5.67 31.34
C ALA A 304 -5.03 6.73 30.63
N ILE A 305 -3.82 7.02 31.15
CA ILE A 305 -2.87 7.93 30.50
C ILE A 305 -2.52 7.42 29.10
N ALA A 306 -2.18 6.14 28.97
CA ALA A 306 -1.82 5.54 27.68
C ALA A 306 -2.97 5.60 26.67
N ALA A 307 -4.21 5.35 27.10
CA ALA A 307 -5.39 5.44 26.24
C ALA A 307 -5.66 6.87 25.75
N ASP A 308 -5.52 7.86 26.63
CA ASP A 308 -5.74 9.27 26.30
C ASP A 308 -4.63 9.81 25.37
N VAL A 309 -3.37 9.44 25.62
CA VAL A 309 -2.24 9.74 24.73
C VAL A 309 -2.41 9.06 23.37
N ALA A 310 -2.85 7.80 23.33
CA ALA A 310 -3.12 7.10 22.06
C ALA A 310 -4.22 7.80 21.26
N ALA A 311 -5.28 8.27 21.91
CA ALA A 311 -6.35 9.02 21.26
C ALA A 311 -5.88 10.39 20.76
N LEU A 312 -4.98 11.06 21.47
CA LEU A 312 -4.34 12.29 20.98
C LEU A 312 -3.44 12.02 19.77
N THR A 313 -2.63 10.96 19.83
CA THR A 313 -1.77 10.50 18.72
C THR A 313 -2.59 10.21 17.47
N ASP A 314 -3.74 9.54 17.61
CA ASP A 314 -4.64 9.24 16.50
C ASP A 314 -5.16 10.52 15.83
N GLN A 315 -5.54 11.53 16.62
CA GLN A 315 -5.95 12.83 16.08
C GLN A 315 -4.82 13.55 15.34
N VAL A 316 -3.60 13.57 15.90
CA VAL A 316 -2.43 14.19 15.27
C VAL A 316 -2.07 13.48 13.97
N LEU A 317 -2.02 12.14 13.98
CA LEU A 317 -1.74 11.34 12.79
C LEU A 317 -2.84 11.44 11.74
N THR A 318 -4.10 11.54 12.14
CA THR A 318 -5.21 11.78 11.21
C THR A 318 -5.06 13.13 10.52
N ARG A 319 -4.76 14.19 11.28
CA ARG A 319 -4.56 15.54 10.73
C ARG A 319 -3.37 15.62 9.78
N LEU A 320 -2.21 15.11 10.20
CA LEU A 320 -1.00 15.06 9.35
C LEU A 320 -1.17 14.11 8.17
N GLY A 321 -1.84 12.99 8.37
CA GLY A 321 -2.17 12.01 7.33
C GLY A 321 -3.02 12.62 6.23
N ALA A 322 -3.97 13.50 6.56
CA ALA A 322 -4.74 14.24 5.57
C ALA A 322 -3.86 15.17 4.73
N GLU A 323 -2.89 15.89 5.33
CA GLU A 323 -1.94 16.72 4.59
C GLU A 323 -1.03 15.88 3.67
N ILE A 324 -0.52 14.75 4.17
CA ILE A 324 0.28 13.82 3.37
C ILE A 324 -0.53 13.24 2.21
N ALA A 325 -1.81 12.93 2.45
CA ALA A 325 -2.71 12.41 1.43
C ALA A 325 -2.99 13.43 0.31
N LEU A 326 -3.25 14.70 0.67
CA LEU A 326 -3.40 15.78 -0.31
C LEU A 326 -2.11 16.00 -1.10
N TYR A 327 -0.97 16.03 -0.41
CA TYR A 327 0.34 16.08 -1.06
C TYR A 327 0.57 14.92 -2.03
N THR A 328 0.18 13.71 -1.67
CA THR A 328 0.31 12.52 -2.53
C THR A 328 -0.47 12.68 -3.83
N LEU A 329 -1.68 13.25 -3.78
CA LEU A 329 -2.48 13.51 -4.98
C LEU A 329 -1.86 14.61 -5.85
N ASP A 330 -1.39 15.69 -5.24
CA ASP A 330 -0.73 16.79 -5.94
C ASP A 330 0.57 16.32 -6.60
N ASP A 331 1.31 15.44 -5.92
CA ASP A 331 2.54 14.83 -6.40
C ASP A 331 2.31 13.90 -7.60
N ALA A 332 1.28 13.04 -7.53
CA ALA A 332 0.89 12.19 -8.65
C ALA A 332 0.44 13.00 -9.87
N ASP A 333 -0.33 14.07 -9.66
CA ASP A 333 -0.72 14.98 -10.74
C ASP A 333 0.49 15.74 -11.33
N ALA A 334 1.44 16.14 -10.49
CA ALA A 334 2.69 16.77 -10.94
C ALA A 334 3.50 15.82 -11.83
N ARG A 335 3.72 14.55 -11.41
CA ARG A 335 4.37 13.52 -12.24
C ARG A 335 3.72 13.39 -13.61
N ARG A 336 2.38 13.33 -13.62
CA ARG A 336 1.61 13.24 -14.87
C ARG A 336 1.81 14.46 -15.77
N ARG A 337 1.69 15.68 -15.21
CA ARG A 337 1.85 16.93 -15.97
C ARG A 337 3.25 17.10 -16.52
N GLU A 338 4.26 16.67 -15.78
CA GLU A 338 5.67 16.70 -16.21
C GLU A 338 6.02 15.57 -17.18
N GLY A 339 5.17 14.56 -17.32
CA GLY A 339 5.43 13.38 -18.14
C GLY A 339 6.50 12.47 -17.54
N ARG A 340 6.67 12.49 -16.22
CA ARG A 340 7.69 11.71 -15.49
C ARG A 340 7.00 10.70 -14.61
N LEU A 341 6.64 9.57 -15.22
CA LEU A 341 5.76 8.57 -14.62
C LEU A 341 6.54 7.48 -13.90
N GLU A 342 5.95 6.99 -12.82
CA GLU A 342 6.35 5.76 -12.14
C GLU A 342 5.49 4.58 -12.65
N PHE A 343 5.88 3.35 -12.31
CA PHE A 343 5.16 2.16 -12.77
C PHE A 343 3.69 2.14 -12.34
N HIS A 344 3.38 2.54 -11.10
CA HIS A 344 2.01 2.62 -10.60
C HIS A 344 1.17 3.63 -11.40
N ASP A 345 1.74 4.79 -11.73
CA ASP A 345 1.05 5.83 -12.51
C ASP A 345 0.59 5.28 -13.86
N LEU A 346 1.41 4.44 -14.52
CA LEU A 346 1.04 3.84 -15.80
C LEU A 346 -0.26 3.01 -15.68
N LEU A 347 -0.37 2.21 -14.62
CA LEU A 347 -1.52 1.33 -14.39
C LEU A 347 -2.77 2.14 -14.07
N VAL A 348 -2.67 3.09 -13.13
CA VAL A 348 -3.80 3.92 -12.70
C VAL A 348 -4.31 4.79 -13.86
N LEU A 349 -3.41 5.45 -14.59
CA LEU A 349 -3.81 6.32 -15.71
C LEU A 349 -4.42 5.49 -16.85
N ALA A 350 -3.85 4.33 -17.18
CA ALA A 350 -4.42 3.45 -18.21
C ALA A 350 -5.81 2.93 -17.81
N ARG A 351 -6.00 2.55 -16.53
CA ARG A 351 -7.28 2.18 -15.94
C ARG A 351 -8.29 3.32 -16.06
N GLN A 352 -7.92 4.53 -15.66
CA GLN A 352 -8.78 5.71 -15.72
C GLN A 352 -9.23 5.99 -17.16
N VAL A 353 -8.29 6.10 -18.11
CA VAL A 353 -8.60 6.31 -19.53
C VAL A 353 -9.54 5.24 -20.07
N LEU A 354 -9.28 3.97 -19.79
CA LEU A 354 -10.15 2.89 -20.25
C LEU A 354 -11.53 2.92 -19.61
N ARG A 355 -11.70 3.41 -18.38
CA ARG A 355 -13.00 3.49 -17.69
C ARG A 355 -13.81 4.69 -18.17
N THR A 356 -13.19 5.87 -18.27
CA THR A 356 -13.87 7.13 -18.58
C THR A 356 -14.05 7.35 -20.07
N GLU A 357 -13.07 6.99 -20.90
CA GLU A 357 -13.07 7.31 -22.33
C GLU A 357 -13.60 6.16 -23.19
N ARG A 358 -14.91 6.21 -23.47
CA ARG A 358 -15.61 5.17 -24.24
C ARG A 358 -15.01 4.95 -25.63
N SER A 359 -14.62 6.01 -26.34
CA SER A 359 -14.03 5.94 -27.69
C SER A 359 -12.69 5.20 -27.67
N VAL A 360 -11.82 5.52 -26.70
CA VAL A 360 -10.54 4.86 -26.49
C VAL A 360 -10.75 3.39 -26.18
N ARG A 361 -11.63 3.08 -25.21
CA ARG A 361 -11.97 1.69 -24.86
C ARG A 361 -12.47 0.88 -26.06
N GLN A 362 -13.36 1.45 -26.89
CA GLN A 362 -13.85 0.78 -28.10
C GLN A 362 -12.74 0.53 -29.12
N ARG A 363 -11.86 1.51 -29.35
CA ARG A 363 -10.71 1.37 -30.27
C ARG A 363 -9.76 0.26 -29.80
N PHE A 364 -9.44 0.21 -28.51
CA PHE A 364 -8.59 -0.84 -27.95
C PHE A 364 -9.25 -2.21 -27.98
N HIS A 365 -10.55 -2.31 -27.72
CA HIS A 365 -11.30 -3.56 -27.83
C HIS A 365 -11.38 -4.07 -29.29
N GLN A 366 -11.44 -3.16 -30.27
CA GLN A 366 -11.38 -3.54 -31.69
C GLN A 366 -10.00 -4.00 -32.11
N ARG A 367 -8.94 -3.36 -31.58
CA ARG A 367 -7.54 -3.69 -31.83
C ARG A 367 -7.17 -5.04 -31.22
N TYR A 368 -7.45 -5.22 -29.93
CA TYR A 368 -7.10 -6.42 -29.18
C TYR A 368 -8.33 -7.31 -29.02
N ARG A 369 -8.44 -8.33 -29.88
CA ARG A 369 -9.54 -9.29 -29.87
C ARG A 369 -9.30 -10.45 -28.90
N HIS A 370 -8.02 -10.69 -28.59
CA HIS A 370 -7.62 -11.74 -27.66
C HIS A 370 -6.64 -11.15 -26.64
N LEU A 371 -7.00 -11.27 -25.37
CA LEU A 371 -6.17 -10.91 -24.23
C LEU A 371 -5.78 -12.19 -23.51
N LEU A 372 -4.48 -12.39 -23.31
CA LEU A 372 -3.92 -13.50 -22.57
C LEU A 372 -3.02 -12.93 -21.48
N ILE A 373 -3.22 -13.38 -20.25
CA ILE A 373 -2.48 -12.89 -19.09
C ILE A 373 -1.82 -14.10 -18.45
N ASP A 374 -0.50 -14.08 -18.38
CA ASP A 374 0.30 -15.04 -17.63
C ASP A 374 0.47 -14.52 -16.20
N GLU A 375 0.14 -15.36 -15.24
CA GLU A 375 0.19 -15.07 -13.79
C GLU A 375 -0.72 -13.93 -13.34
N PHE A 376 -1.98 -14.29 -13.04
CA PHE A 376 -2.85 -13.48 -12.17
C PHE A 376 -2.45 -13.77 -10.71
N GLN A 377 -1.95 -12.76 -9.99
CA GLN A 377 -1.75 -12.87 -8.53
C GLN A 377 -3.11 -12.67 -7.86
N ASP A 378 -3.50 -13.59 -6.97
CA ASP A 378 -4.47 -13.27 -5.92
C ASP A 378 -3.75 -12.31 -4.96
N THR A 379 -4.10 -11.02 -5.02
CA THR A 379 -3.74 -10.03 -3.99
C THR A 379 -4.68 -10.13 -2.82
#